data_AF-A0A2N5FCM0-F1
#
_entry.id   AF-A0A2N5FCM0-F1
#
_cell.length_a   1.000
_cell.length_b   1.000
_cell.length_c   1.000
_cell.angle_alpha   90.00
_cell.angle_beta   90.00
_cell.angle_gamma   90.00
#
_symmetry.space_group_name_H-M   'P 1'
#
loop_
_entity.id
_entity.type
_entity.pdbx_description
1 polymer ?
#
loop_
_entity_poly.entity_id
_entity_poly.type
_entity_poly.pdbx_seq_one_letter_code
_entity_poly.pdbx_strand_id
1 'polypeptide(L)' 'MANLNETKVQQILTALKKINYGSVLITIHEGEITQLDSTEKNRFTKPKTAALK' A
#
# COMPACT_ATOMS: atom_id res chain seq x y z
N MET A 1 0.21 -28.07 7.96
CA MET A 1 1.23 -27.07 7.56
C MET A 1 0.54 -26.06 6.64
N ALA A 2 -0.11 -25.05 7.21
CA ALA A 2 -0.91 -24.07 6.48
C ALA A 2 -0.40 -22.66 6.82
N ASN A 3 0.90 -22.41 6.66
CA ASN A 3 1.55 -21.27 7.33
C ASN A 3 2.40 -20.39 6.40
N LEU A 4 2.18 -20.42 5.09
CA LEU A 4 2.84 -19.46 4.17
C LEU A 4 1.86 -18.42 3.63
N ASN A 5 0.65 -18.85 3.23
CA ASN A 5 -0.36 -17.94 2.69
C ASN A 5 -0.91 -16.98 3.74
N GLU A 6 -1.12 -17.44 4.97
CA GLU A 6 -1.59 -16.56 6.05
C GLU A 6 -0.59 -15.42 6.32
N THR A 7 0.72 -15.71 6.28
CA THR A 7 1.75 -14.69 6.51
C THR A 7 1.77 -13.64 5.40
N LYS A 8 1.66 -14.06 4.13
CA LYS A 8 1.62 -13.13 2.98
C LYS A 8 0.38 -12.24 3.03
N VAL A 9 -0.78 -12.79 3.38
CA VAL A 9 -2.03 -12.02 3.53
C VAL A 9 -1.93 -11.00 4.67
N GLN A 10 -1.33 -11.37 5.81
CA GLN A 10 -1.11 -10.43 6.91
C GLN A 10 -0.15 -9.29 6.53
N GLN A 11 0.87 -9.59 5.71
CA GLN A 11 1.77 -8.56 5.18
C GLN A 11 1.04 -7.57 4.26
N ILE A 12 0.18 -8.06 3.35
CA ILE A 12 -0.66 -7.21 2.49
C ILE A 12 -1.57 -6.33 3.34
N LEU A 13 -2.23 -6.90 4.35
CA LEU A 13 -3.13 -6.16 5.23
C LEU A 13 -2.38 -5.07 6.01
N THR A 14 -1.16 -5.38 6.47
CA THR A 14 -0.31 -4.43 7.18
C THR A 14 0.14 -3.29 6.27
N ALA A 15 0.50 -3.58 5.02
CA ALA A 15 0.86 -2.56 4.03
C ALA A 15 -0.30 -1.61 3.73
N LEU A 16 -1.50 -2.15 3.53
CA LEU A 16 -2.72 -1.36 3.31
C LEU A 16 -3.04 -0.45 4.51
N LYS A 17 -2.87 -0.93 5.74
CA LYS A 17 -3.09 -0.13 6.96
C LYS A 17 -2.07 0.99 7.16
N LYS A 18 -0.86 0.85 6.62
CA LYS A 18 0.22 1.84 6.77
C LYS A 18 0.14 2.97 5.75
N ILE A 19 -0.36 2.72 4.55
CA ILE A 19 -0.42 3.72 3.48
C ILE A 19 -1.55 4.71 3.78
N ASN A 20 -1.20 5.98 3.98
CA ASN A 20 -2.17 7.05 4.15
C ASN A 20 -2.81 7.47 2.81
N TYR A 21 -1.99 7.58 1.77
CA TYR A 21 -2.43 7.87 0.40
C TYR A 21 -1.44 7.23 -0.58
N GLY A 22 -1.91 6.40 -1.50
CA GLY A 22 -1.02 5.63 -2.36
C GLY A 22 -1.68 4.42 -3.00
N SER A 23 -0.88 3.40 -3.29
CA SER A 23 -1.33 2.17 -3.93
C SER A 23 -0.47 0.97 -3.51
N VAL A 24 -1.10 -0.18 -3.37
CA VAL A 24 -0.43 -1.47 -3.21
C VAL A 24 -0.59 -2.26 -4.51
N LEU A 25 0.50 -2.79 -5.04
CA LEU A 25 0.51 -3.69 -6.20
C LEU A 25 0.92 -5.09 -5.74
N ILE A 26 0.15 -6.08 -6.14
CA ILE A 26 0.37 -7.49 -5.79
C ILE A 26 0.57 -8.25 -7.09
N THR A 27 1.71 -8.92 -7.21
CA THR A 27 1.98 -9.79 -8.36
C THR A 27 1.75 -11.24 -7.96
N ILE A 28 0.93 -11.92 -8.74
CA ILE A 28 0.64 -13.34 -8.59
C ILE A 28 1.21 -14.06 -9.81
N HIS A 29 2.04 -15.07 -9.56
CA HIS A 29 2.57 -15.97 -10.57
C HIS A 29 2.29 -17.40 -10.13
N GLU A 30 1.75 -18.21 -11.04
CA GLU A 30 1.46 -19.64 -10.79
C GLU A 30 0.56 -19.89 -9.57
N GLY A 31 -0.38 -18.97 -9.30
CA GLY A 31 -1.31 -19.07 -8.16
C GLY A 31 -0.68 -18.69 -6.82
N GLU A 32 0.58 -18.29 -6.79
CA GLU A 32 1.25 -17.79 -5.60
C GLU A 32 1.55 -16.29 -5.68
N ILE A 33 1.40 -15.60 -4.56
CA ILE A 33 1.84 -14.22 -4.43
C ILE A 33 3.38 -14.23 -4.42
N THR A 34 3.98 -13.62 -5.43
CA THR A 34 5.44 -13.55 -5.61
C THR A 34 5.99 -12.18 -5.24
N GLN A 35 5.20 -11.11 -5.40
CA GLN A 35 5.64 -9.75 -5.10
C GLN A 35 4.54 -8.91 -4.44
N LEU A 36 4.98 -7.98 -3.60
CA LEU A 36 4.15 -7.00 -2.91
C LEU A 36 4.88 -5.65 -2.93
N ASP A 37 4.41 -4.74 -3.77
CA ASP A 37 4.93 -3.38 -3.85
C ASP A 37 3.97 -2.41 -3.16
N SER A 38 4.50 -1.60 -2.25
CA SER A 38 3.73 -0.59 -1.50
C SER A 38 4.23 0.79 -1.85
N THR A 39 3.42 1.56 -2.57
CA THR A 39 3.75 2.93 -2.96
C THR A 39 2.97 3.90 -2.11
N GLU A 40 3.67 4.66 -1.27
CA GLU A 40 3.09 5.80 -0.56
C GLU A 40 3.35 7.09 -1.34
N LYS A 41 2.28 7.86 -1.56
CA LYS A 41 2.32 9.14 -2.25
C LYS A 41 2.06 10.23 -1.23
N ASN A 42 3.08 11.01 -0.91
CA ASN A 42 2.88 12.19 -0.07
C ASN A 42 2.47 13.36 -0.95
N ARG A 43 1.20 13.78 -0.89
CA ARG A 43 0.78 15.01 -1.55
C ARG A 43 1.20 16.19 -0.68
N PHE A 44 2.25 16.88 -1.11
CA PHE A 44 2.50 18.24 -0.67
C PHE A 44 1.42 19.14 -1.28
N THR A 45 0.23 19.17 -0.70
CA THR A 45 -0.71 20.24 -1.00
C THR A 45 0.01 21.54 -0.65
N LYS A 46 0.24 22.41 -1.63
CA LYS A 46 0.61 23.79 -1.31
C LYS A 46 -0.46 24.28 -0.35
N PRO A 47 -0.12 24.81 0.85
CA PRO A 47 -1.11 25.52 1.64
C PRO A 47 -1.75 26.52 0.68
N LYS A 48 -3.08 26.54 0.63
CA LYS A 48 -3.81 27.54 -0.13
C LYS A 48 -3.51 28.86 0.57
N THR A 49 -2.37 29.46 0.22
CA THR A 49 -1.94 30.75 0.73
C THR A 49 -3.03 31.72 0.31
N ALA A 50 -3.76 32.18 1.31
CA ALA A 50 -4.65 33.33 1.32
C ALA A 50 -5.46 33.53 0.02
N ALA A 51 -6.72 33.09 0.04
CA ALA A 51 -7.74 33.93 -0.57
C ALA A 51 -7.83 35.20 0.30
N LEU A 52 -6.95 36.15 -0.02
CA LEU A 52 -7.11 37.57 0.29
C LEU A 52 -8.47 38.00 -0.26
N LYS A 53 -9.42 38.31 0.63
CA LYS A 53 -10.21 39.55 0.66
C LYS A 53 -11.29 39.44 1.74
#